data_AF-A0A8S9LAY2-F1
#
_entry.id   AF-A0A8S9LAY2-F1
#
_cell.length_a   1.000
_cell.length_b   1.000
_cell.length_c   1.000
_cell.angle_alpha   90.00
_cell.angle_beta   90.00
_cell.angle_gamma   90.00
#
_symmetry.space_group_name_H-M   'P 1'
#
loop_
_entity.id
_entity.type
_entity.pdbx_description
1 polymer ?
#
loop_
_entity_poly.entity_id
_entity_poly.type
_entity_poly.pdbx_seq_one_letter_code
_entity_poly.pdbx_strand_id
1 'polypeptide(L)'
;MATGSLKKMGSIDAQLRLIAPAKVSEDDKLVEYDALLLDRFLDILQDLHGEEVREFVQECYEVAADYDGNRNTAKLEELGNMLTSLDPGDSIVVTKSFSNMLSLANLAEEVQIAYRRRIKKLKKGDFADEASATTESDIEETLKRLLQLNKTPEEVFDALKNQTVDLVLTAHPTQSVRRSLLQKFGRIRDCLTQLYAKDITPDDKQELDEALQREV
;
A
#
# COMPACT_ATOMS: atom_id res chain seq x y z
N MET A 1 21.59 18.03 -11.60
CA MET A 1 20.23 17.94 -11.02
C MET A 1 19.78 16.49 -10.81
N ALA A 2 20.06 15.54 -11.71
CA ALA A 2 19.74 14.11 -11.52
C ALA A 2 20.43 13.41 -10.30
N THR A 3 21.60 13.89 -9.86
CA THR A 3 22.38 13.27 -8.77
C THR A 3 21.81 13.54 -7.37
N GLY A 4 20.97 14.56 -7.19
CA GLY A 4 20.32 14.87 -5.92
C GLY A 4 19.08 14.01 -5.66
N SER A 5 18.22 13.87 -6.68
CA SER A 5 17.02 13.01 -6.64
C SER A 5 17.38 11.54 -6.38
N LEU A 6 18.41 11.00 -7.04
CA LEU A 6 18.90 9.63 -6.79
C LEU A 6 19.41 9.38 -5.35
N LYS A 7 19.96 10.39 -4.68
CA LYS A 7 20.38 10.28 -3.26
C LYS A 7 19.18 10.33 -2.31
N LYS A 8 18.18 11.17 -2.61
CA LYS A 8 16.97 11.36 -1.79
C LYS A 8 16.02 10.16 -1.91
N MET A 9 15.86 9.58 -3.10
CA MET A 9 15.13 8.33 -3.37
C MET A 9 15.71 7.13 -2.60
N GLY A 10 17.03 7.13 -2.37
CA GLY A 10 17.70 6.15 -1.51
C GLY A 10 17.41 6.31 -0.01
N SER A 11 16.89 7.45 0.46
CA SER A 11 16.60 7.68 1.89
C SER A 11 15.33 6.96 2.34
N ILE A 12 14.21 7.15 1.61
CA ILE A 12 12.90 6.58 1.97
C ILE A 12 12.90 5.07 1.81
N ASP A 13 13.42 4.58 0.68
CA ASP A 13 13.58 3.16 0.40
C ASP A 13 14.49 2.47 1.43
N ALA A 14 15.54 3.14 1.93
CA ALA A 14 16.36 2.63 3.02
C ALA A 14 15.63 2.59 4.36
N GLN A 15 14.88 3.65 4.72
CA GLN A 15 14.11 3.71 5.95
C GLN A 15 13.01 2.65 5.99
N LEU A 16 12.25 2.49 4.91
CA LEU A 16 11.24 1.44 4.80
C LEU A 16 11.85 0.05 4.96
N ARG A 17 13.06 -0.19 4.42
CA ARG A 17 13.79 -1.46 4.64
C ARG A 17 14.35 -1.63 6.04
N LEU A 18 14.56 -0.57 6.82
CA LEU A 18 14.90 -0.71 8.23
C LEU A 18 13.70 -1.20 9.04
N ILE A 19 12.49 -0.72 8.72
CA ILE A 19 11.24 -1.12 9.36
C ILE A 19 10.83 -2.54 8.90
N ALA A 20 10.96 -2.83 7.60
CA ALA A 20 10.63 -4.11 6.98
C ALA A 20 11.89 -4.75 6.34
N PRO A 21 12.76 -5.40 7.14
CA PRO A 21 14.08 -5.86 6.67
C PRO A 21 14.04 -7.10 5.77
N ALA A 22 12.94 -7.85 5.79
CA ALA A 22 12.81 -9.10 5.06
C ALA A 22 11.53 -9.11 4.23
N LYS A 23 11.65 -9.62 3.00
CA LYS A 23 10.50 -9.93 2.14
C LYS A 23 9.67 -11.04 2.78
N VAL A 24 8.35 -10.88 2.82
CA VAL A 24 7.45 -11.91 3.34
C VAL A 24 7.11 -12.99 2.31
N SER A 25 7.33 -12.71 1.03
CA SER A 25 7.23 -13.67 -0.08
C SER A 25 8.24 -13.34 -1.19
N GLU A 26 8.54 -14.29 -2.09
CA GLU A 26 9.50 -14.06 -3.19
C GLU A 26 9.06 -12.95 -4.15
N ASP A 27 7.76 -12.78 -4.30
CA ASP A 27 7.11 -11.77 -5.14
C ASP A 27 6.69 -10.52 -4.35
N ASP A 28 7.16 -10.37 -3.12
CA ASP A 28 6.94 -9.18 -2.31
C ASP A 28 7.70 -7.99 -2.91
N LYS A 29 6.92 -6.97 -3.29
CA LYS A 29 7.38 -5.71 -3.89
C LYS A 29 6.80 -4.51 -3.15
N LEU A 30 6.25 -4.70 -1.94
CA LEU A 30 5.54 -3.64 -1.23
C LEU A 30 6.41 -2.40 -1.00
N VAL A 31 7.65 -2.62 -0.53
CA VAL A 31 8.60 -1.52 -0.28
C VAL A 31 8.94 -0.81 -1.59
N GLU A 32 9.14 -1.55 -2.67
CA GLU A 32 9.43 -0.98 -3.99
C GLU A 32 8.24 -0.16 -4.56
N TYR A 33 7.00 -0.58 -4.30
CA TYR A 33 5.80 0.15 -4.70
C TYR A 33 5.63 1.43 -3.87
N ASP A 34 5.75 1.32 -2.55
CA ASP A 34 5.56 2.44 -1.63
C ASP A 34 6.65 3.50 -1.84
N ALA A 35 7.92 3.09 -1.91
CA ALA A 35 9.03 4.01 -2.18
C ALA A 35 8.86 4.76 -3.50
N LEU A 36 8.40 4.11 -4.58
CA LEU A 36 8.14 4.75 -5.86
C LEU A 36 7.03 5.81 -5.77
N LEU A 37 5.92 5.48 -5.11
CA LEU A 37 4.79 6.41 -4.96
C LEU A 37 5.17 7.61 -4.09
N LEU A 38 5.89 7.38 -2.99
CA LEU A 38 6.35 8.45 -2.11
C LEU A 38 7.36 9.36 -2.80
N ASP A 39 8.28 8.81 -3.60
CA ASP A 39 9.23 9.59 -4.39
C ASP A 39 8.51 10.52 -5.38
N ARG A 40 7.56 9.97 -6.16
CA ARG A 40 6.75 10.76 -7.10
C ARG A 40 5.93 11.83 -6.39
N PHE A 41 5.33 11.49 -5.25
CA PHE A 41 4.57 12.45 -4.45
C PHE A 41 5.45 13.59 -3.93
N LEU A 42 6.66 13.30 -3.45
CA LEU A 42 7.57 14.33 -2.92
C LEU A 42 8.15 15.22 -4.02
N ASP A 43 8.37 14.68 -5.22
CA ASP A 43 8.76 15.49 -6.38
C ASP A 43 7.63 16.47 -6.75
N ILE A 44 6.37 16.00 -6.79
CA ILE A 44 5.20 16.87 -7.04
C ILE A 44 5.05 17.91 -5.92
N LEU A 45 5.26 17.52 -4.66
CA LEU A 45 5.20 18.42 -3.51
C LEU A 45 6.22 19.55 -3.65
N GLN A 46 7.44 19.22 -4.08
CA GLN A 46 8.47 20.23 -4.35
C GLN A 46 8.10 21.15 -5.51
N ASP A 47 7.55 20.60 -6.60
CA ASP A 47 7.15 21.41 -7.76
C ASP A 47 6.02 22.40 -7.42
N LEU A 48 5.11 22.03 -6.52
CA LEU A 48 3.95 22.86 -6.14
C LEU A 48 4.23 23.82 -4.98
N HIS A 49 4.98 23.39 -3.97
CA HIS A 49 5.15 24.10 -2.69
C HIS A 49 6.60 24.48 -2.39
N GLY A 50 7.56 24.09 -3.23
CA GLY A 50 8.98 24.40 -3.07
C GLY A 50 9.76 23.33 -2.30
N GLU A 51 11.09 23.43 -2.37
CA GLU A 51 12.00 22.44 -1.77
C GLU A 51 11.95 22.45 -0.23
N GLU A 52 11.74 23.61 0.41
CA GLU A 52 11.66 23.73 1.88
C GLU A 52 10.54 22.86 2.47
N VAL A 53 9.35 22.88 1.86
CA VAL A 53 8.20 22.07 2.32
C VAL A 53 8.44 20.59 2.09
N ARG A 54 9.05 20.21 0.96
CA ARG A 54 9.44 18.81 0.69
C ARG A 54 10.41 18.32 1.77
N GLU A 55 11.45 19.09 2.05
CA GLU A 55 12.48 18.71 3.02
C GLU A 55 11.90 18.60 4.43
N PHE A 56 11.03 19.53 4.82
CA PHE A 56 10.34 19.45 6.11
C PHE A 56 9.45 18.20 6.25
N VAL A 57 8.64 17.89 5.22
CA VAL A 57 7.79 16.67 5.22
C VAL A 57 8.66 15.42 5.27
N GLN A 58 9.77 15.41 4.52
CA GLN A 58 10.71 14.30 4.56
C GLN A 58 11.32 14.15 5.96
N GLU A 59 11.85 15.21 6.57
CA GLU A 59 12.45 15.18 7.91
C GLU A 59 11.45 14.67 8.97
N CYS A 60 10.20 15.15 8.92
CA CYS A 60 9.13 14.65 9.78
C CYS A 60 8.90 13.14 9.59
N TYR A 61 8.95 12.65 8.35
CA TYR A 61 8.84 11.22 8.04
C TYR A 61 10.02 10.43 8.60
N GLU A 62 11.26 10.92 8.47
CA GLU A 62 12.46 10.23 8.98
C GLU A 62 12.42 10.14 10.52
N VAL A 63 12.04 11.21 11.21
CA VAL A 63 11.90 11.23 12.68
C VAL A 63 10.80 10.27 13.15
N ALA A 64 9.69 10.20 12.42
CA ALA A 64 8.60 9.27 12.73
C ALA A 64 9.01 7.80 12.49
N ALA A 65 9.76 7.52 11.42
CA ALA A 65 10.30 6.19 11.14
C ALA A 65 11.30 5.73 12.22
N ASP A 66 12.19 6.63 12.66
CA ASP A 66 13.12 6.37 13.77
C ASP A 66 12.39 6.10 15.10
N TYR A 67 11.28 6.80 15.33
CA TYR A 67 10.43 6.55 16.49
C TYR A 67 9.79 5.16 16.44
N ASP A 68 9.33 4.68 15.29
CA ASP A 68 8.73 3.34 15.20
C ASP A 68 9.73 2.23 15.53
N GLY A 69 10.97 2.36 15.04
CA GLY A 69 12.04 1.38 15.29
C GLY A 69 12.52 1.34 16.74
N ASN A 70 12.68 2.50 17.40
CA ASN A 70 13.32 2.60 18.71
C ASN A 70 12.36 2.93 19.87
N ARG A 71 11.13 3.36 19.56
CA ARG A 71 10.12 3.89 20.51
C ARG A 71 10.64 4.92 21.49
N ASN A 72 11.62 5.72 21.06
CA ASN A 72 12.24 6.75 21.89
C ASN A 72 11.32 7.98 21.99
N THR A 73 10.79 8.26 23.18
CA THR A 73 9.89 9.40 23.42
C THR A 73 10.51 10.75 23.07
N ALA A 74 11.84 10.89 23.13
CA ALA A 74 12.53 12.11 22.72
C ALA A 74 12.32 12.43 21.22
N LYS A 75 12.22 11.41 20.35
CA LYS A 75 11.92 11.59 18.93
C LYS A 75 10.49 12.06 18.70
N LEU A 76 9.55 11.61 19.54
CA LEU A 76 8.17 12.09 19.49
C LEU A 76 8.07 13.56 19.95
N GLU A 77 8.83 13.95 20.97
CA GLU A 77 8.93 15.36 21.39
C GLU A 77 9.57 16.23 20.32
N GLU A 78 10.63 15.76 19.67
CA GLU A 78 11.28 16.41 18.51
C GLU A 78 10.25 16.65 17.39
N LEU A 79 9.52 15.62 16.96
CA LEU A 79 8.46 15.74 15.96
C LEU A 79 7.36 16.72 16.40
N GLY A 80 6.96 16.68 17.67
CA GLY A 80 5.98 17.62 18.23
C GLY A 80 6.44 19.07 18.17
N ASN A 81 7.71 19.33 18.46
CA ASN A 81 8.30 20.67 18.35
C ASN A 81 8.38 21.15 16.90
N MET A 82 8.73 20.26 15.96
CA MET A 82 8.71 20.58 14.53
C MET A 82 7.30 21.00 14.08
N LEU A 83 6.29 20.17 14.39
CA LEU A 83 4.91 20.42 13.96
C LEU A 83 4.28 21.66 14.61
N THR A 84 4.63 21.96 15.87
CA THR A 84 4.10 23.15 16.57
C THR A 84 4.78 24.46 16.15
N SER A 85 5.93 24.39 15.48
CA SER A 85 6.63 25.56 14.95
C SER A 85 6.05 26.10 13.63
N LEU A 86 5.21 25.30 12.96
CA LEU A 86 4.59 25.67 11.69
C LEU A 86 3.51 26.74 11.85
N ASP A 87 3.39 27.61 10.86
CA ASP A 87 2.23 28.47 10.75
C ASP A 87 0.99 27.66 10.29
N PRO A 88 -0.23 28.23 10.40
CA PRO A 88 -1.45 27.52 10.02
C PRO A 88 -1.49 27.07 8.55
N GLY A 89 -0.87 27.82 7.63
CA GLY A 89 -0.80 27.47 6.21
C GLY A 89 0.03 26.22 5.99
N ASP A 90 1.27 26.22 6.47
CA ASP A 90 2.18 25.08 6.34
C ASP A 90 1.66 23.85 7.07
N SER A 91 1.04 24.04 8.25
CA SER A 91 0.40 22.96 9.00
C SER A 91 -0.64 22.19 8.16
N ILE A 92 -1.43 22.90 7.35
CA ILE A 92 -2.43 22.28 6.47
C ILE A 92 -1.74 21.48 5.35
N VAL A 93 -0.70 22.04 4.75
CA VAL A 93 0.04 21.38 3.65
C VAL A 93 0.69 20.10 4.18
N VAL A 94 1.43 20.18 5.29
CA VAL A 94 2.09 19.03 5.92
C VAL A 94 1.08 17.94 6.29
N THR A 95 -0.03 18.30 6.94
CA THR A 95 -1.07 17.32 7.33
C THR A 95 -1.69 16.62 6.11
N LYS A 96 -1.95 17.38 5.05
CA LYS A 96 -2.47 16.81 3.78
C LYS A 96 -1.45 15.92 3.10
N SER A 97 -0.17 16.28 3.14
CA SER A 97 0.91 15.47 2.59
C SER A 97 0.95 14.09 3.25
N PHE A 98 1.00 14.02 4.58
CA PHE A 98 0.96 12.74 5.30
C PHE A 98 -0.33 11.94 5.03
N SER A 99 -1.47 12.61 4.92
CA SER A 99 -2.75 11.94 4.59
C SER A 99 -2.73 11.31 3.19
N ASN A 100 -2.13 12.01 2.20
CA ASN A 100 -1.97 11.49 0.85
C ASN A 100 -0.92 10.38 0.78
N MET A 101 0.23 10.55 1.45
CA MET A 101 1.27 9.52 1.55
C MET A 101 0.70 8.22 2.13
N LEU A 102 -0.08 8.30 3.21
CA LEU A 102 -0.76 7.13 3.78
C LEU A 102 -1.76 6.51 2.81
N SER A 103 -2.50 7.34 2.06
CA SER A 103 -3.42 6.84 1.04
C SER A 103 -2.67 6.10 -0.07
N LEU A 104 -1.52 6.61 -0.51
CA LEU A 104 -0.67 5.96 -1.51
C LEU A 104 -0.08 4.64 -0.99
N ALA A 105 0.39 4.61 0.26
CA ALA A 105 0.88 3.39 0.90
C ALA A 105 -0.22 2.30 0.95
N ASN A 106 -1.46 2.68 1.28
CA ASN A 106 -2.60 1.76 1.24
C ASN A 106 -2.86 1.22 -0.19
N LEU A 107 -2.71 2.06 -1.22
CA LEU A 107 -2.84 1.59 -2.62
C LEU A 107 -1.72 0.63 -3.01
N ALA A 108 -0.49 0.87 -2.55
CA ALA A 108 0.63 -0.05 -2.74
C ALA A 108 0.35 -1.40 -2.08
N GLU A 109 -0.20 -1.39 -0.85
CA GLU A 109 -0.63 -2.60 -0.15
C GLU A 109 -1.73 -3.34 -0.89
N GLU A 110 -2.77 -2.64 -1.36
CA GLU A 110 -3.85 -3.23 -2.15
C GLU A 110 -3.33 -3.94 -3.40
N VAL A 111 -2.40 -3.31 -4.14
CA VAL A 111 -1.75 -3.92 -5.32
C VAL A 111 -0.94 -5.14 -4.91
N GLN A 112 -0.14 -5.04 -3.84
CA GLN A 112 0.66 -6.16 -3.34
C GLN A 112 -0.23 -7.35 -2.95
N ILE A 113 -1.34 -7.12 -2.23
CA ILE A 113 -2.27 -8.18 -1.83
C ILE A 113 -2.96 -8.79 -3.05
N ALA A 114 -3.41 -7.97 -4.00
CA ALA A 114 -4.12 -8.43 -5.19
C ALA A 114 -3.27 -9.32 -6.10
N TYR A 115 -1.97 -9.04 -6.21
CA TYR A 115 -1.06 -9.76 -7.11
C TYR A 115 -0.13 -10.75 -6.40
N ARG A 116 -0.20 -10.86 -5.07
CA ARG A 116 0.57 -11.86 -4.30
C ARG A 116 0.14 -13.27 -4.73
N ARG A 117 1.12 -14.10 -5.07
CA ARG A 117 0.90 -15.50 -5.43
C ARG A 117 0.47 -16.31 -4.21
N ARG A 118 -0.58 -17.11 -4.37
CA ARG A 118 -0.97 -18.13 -3.37
C ARG A 118 0.06 -19.26 -3.34
N ILE A 119 0.76 -19.43 -2.22
CA ILE A 119 1.75 -20.49 -2.02
C ILE A 119 1.15 -21.63 -1.19
N LYS A 120 0.73 -22.72 -1.85
CA LYS A 120 0.07 -23.86 -1.17
C LYS A 120 0.92 -24.49 -0.05
N LYS A 121 2.25 -24.37 -0.11
CA LYS A 121 3.17 -24.90 0.90
C LYS A 121 3.10 -24.19 2.26
N LEU A 122 2.48 -23.01 2.33
CA LEU A 122 2.31 -22.27 3.58
C LEU A 122 1.15 -22.81 4.44
N LYS A 123 0.26 -23.62 3.86
CA LYS A 123 -0.88 -24.21 4.56
C LYS A 123 -0.42 -25.30 5.52
N LYS A 124 -0.88 -25.25 6.77
CA LYS A 124 -0.64 -26.26 7.80
C LYS A 124 -1.63 -27.43 7.72
N GLY A 125 -2.73 -27.26 7.00
CA GLY A 125 -3.78 -28.25 6.80
C GLY A 125 -4.85 -28.25 7.89
N ASP A 126 -4.81 -27.31 8.82
CA ASP A 126 -5.78 -27.16 9.90
C ASP A 126 -6.68 -25.92 9.71
N PHE A 127 -7.54 -25.65 10.69
CA PHE A 127 -8.48 -24.52 10.63
C PHE A 127 -7.80 -23.15 10.77
N ALA A 128 -6.56 -23.09 11.28
CA ALA A 128 -5.84 -21.83 11.44
C ALA A 128 -5.45 -21.22 10.08
N ASP A 129 -5.38 -22.04 9.02
CA ASP A 129 -5.14 -21.58 7.66
C ASP A 129 -6.23 -20.62 7.15
N GLU A 130 -7.46 -20.75 7.63
CA GLU A 130 -8.59 -19.90 7.20
C GLU A 130 -8.57 -18.50 7.81
N ALA A 131 -7.64 -18.22 8.74
CA ALA A 131 -7.51 -16.91 9.39
C ALA A 131 -6.72 -15.88 8.57
N SER A 132 -6.09 -16.27 7.47
CA SER A 132 -5.29 -15.39 6.62
C SER A 132 -5.59 -15.62 5.14
N ALA A 133 -5.78 -14.55 4.39
CA ALA A 133 -6.02 -14.60 2.94
C ALA A 133 -4.87 -15.28 2.16
N THR A 134 -3.66 -15.36 2.75
CA THR A 134 -2.51 -16.05 2.15
C THR A 134 -2.62 -17.57 2.20
N THR A 135 -3.41 -18.11 3.15
CA THR A 135 -3.54 -19.55 3.44
C THR A 135 -4.98 -20.06 3.34
N GLU A 136 -5.98 -19.18 3.29
CA GLU A 136 -7.39 -19.56 3.20
C GLU A 136 -7.68 -20.46 1.99
N SER A 137 -8.69 -21.30 2.13
CA SER A 137 -9.16 -22.17 1.06
C SER A 137 -9.92 -21.36 0.01
N ASP A 138 -9.58 -21.54 -1.27
CA ASP A 138 -10.47 -21.08 -2.33
C ASP A 138 -11.76 -21.92 -2.37
N ILE A 139 -12.72 -21.51 -3.20
CA ILE A 139 -14.00 -22.22 -3.31
C ILE A 139 -13.82 -23.67 -3.75
N GLU A 140 -12.89 -23.96 -4.67
CA GLU A 140 -12.68 -25.31 -5.18
C GLU A 140 -12.02 -26.22 -4.12
N GLU A 141 -11.04 -25.69 -3.38
CA GLU A 141 -10.40 -26.35 -2.24
C GLU A 141 -11.43 -26.65 -1.13
N THR A 142 -12.34 -25.72 -0.88
CA THR A 142 -13.45 -25.90 0.07
C THR A 142 -14.38 -27.02 -0.39
N LEU A 143 -14.80 -27.02 -1.65
CA LEU A 143 -15.64 -28.08 -2.22
C LEU A 143 -14.96 -29.45 -2.15
N LYS A 144 -13.67 -29.53 -2.51
CA LYS A 144 -12.88 -30.77 -2.40
C LYS A 144 -12.79 -31.27 -0.96
N ARG A 145 -12.55 -30.37 0.00
CA ARG A 145 -12.50 -30.71 1.43
C ARG A 145 -13.86 -31.22 1.93
N LEU A 146 -14.98 -30.66 1.46
CA LEU A 146 -16.33 -31.17 1.80
C LEU A 146 -16.56 -32.60 1.27
N LEU A 147 -16.14 -32.90 0.04
CA LEU A 147 -16.23 -34.26 -0.51
C LEU A 147 -15.36 -35.26 0.28
N GLN A 148 -14.18 -34.83 0.75
CA GLN A 148 -13.32 -35.64 1.62
C GLN A 148 -13.93 -35.90 3.00
N LEU A 149 -14.84 -35.04 3.45
CA LEU A 149 -15.61 -35.18 4.70
C LEU A 149 -16.91 -35.99 4.51
N ASN A 150 -16.99 -36.81 3.46
CA ASN A 150 -18.12 -37.68 3.12
C ASN A 150 -19.43 -36.94 2.81
N LYS A 151 -19.37 -35.68 2.34
CA LYS A 151 -20.53 -35.00 1.75
C LYS A 151 -20.69 -35.40 0.29
N THR A 152 -21.91 -35.66 -0.15
CA THR A 152 -22.13 -35.96 -1.57
C THR A 152 -22.17 -34.67 -2.39
N PRO A 153 -21.83 -34.72 -3.69
CA PRO A 153 -21.94 -33.55 -4.57
C PRO A 153 -23.35 -32.95 -4.59
N GLU A 154 -24.39 -33.77 -4.50
CA GLU A 154 -25.79 -33.34 -4.47
C GLU A 154 -26.12 -32.57 -3.19
N GLU A 155 -25.64 -33.03 -2.03
CA GLU A 155 -25.81 -32.33 -0.76
C GLU A 155 -25.15 -30.95 -0.77
N VAL A 156 -23.91 -30.87 -1.28
CA VAL A 156 -23.17 -29.60 -1.38
C VAL A 156 -23.87 -28.65 -2.35
N PHE A 157 -24.33 -29.16 -3.49
CA PHE A 157 -25.07 -28.36 -4.47
C PHE A 157 -26.40 -27.85 -3.92
N ASP A 158 -27.13 -28.69 -3.18
CA ASP A 158 -28.38 -28.28 -2.56
C ASP A 158 -28.18 -27.23 -1.46
N ALA A 159 -27.10 -27.36 -0.67
CA ALA A 159 -26.71 -26.33 0.30
C ALA A 159 -26.40 -24.99 -0.38
N LEU A 160 -25.64 -25.01 -1.49
CA LEU A 160 -25.30 -23.80 -2.24
C LEU A 160 -26.54 -23.12 -2.84
N LYS A 161 -27.52 -23.88 -3.36
CA LYS A 161 -28.78 -23.31 -3.87
C LYS A 161 -29.57 -22.55 -2.80
N ASN A 162 -29.46 -22.99 -1.55
CA ASN A 162 -30.20 -22.42 -0.42
C ASN A 162 -29.36 -21.39 0.37
N GLN A 163 -28.08 -21.22 0.06
CA GLN A 163 -27.21 -20.28 0.73
C GLN A 163 -27.45 -18.85 0.22
N THR A 164 -27.57 -17.90 1.15
CA THR A 164 -27.63 -16.46 0.83
C THR A 164 -26.61 -15.73 1.69
N VAL A 165 -25.83 -14.86 1.05
CA VAL A 165 -24.91 -13.92 1.73
C VAL A 165 -25.40 -12.52 1.41
N ASP A 166 -25.81 -11.78 2.45
CA ASP A 166 -26.27 -10.40 2.32
C ASP A 166 -25.23 -9.46 2.96
N LEU A 167 -24.68 -8.56 2.15
CA LEU A 167 -23.68 -7.57 2.58
C LEU A 167 -24.35 -6.20 2.69
N VAL A 168 -24.60 -5.76 3.92
CA VAL A 168 -25.21 -4.46 4.19
C VAL A 168 -24.12 -3.38 4.23
N LEU A 169 -24.06 -2.56 3.18
CA LEU A 169 -23.14 -1.43 3.13
C LEU A 169 -23.62 -0.31 4.06
N THR A 170 -22.75 0.08 5.00
CA THR A 170 -23.00 1.19 5.92
C THR A 170 -22.19 2.42 5.51
N ALA A 171 -22.61 3.60 5.98
CA ALA A 171 -21.81 4.81 5.78
C ALA A 171 -20.49 4.71 6.54
N HIS A 172 -19.39 5.14 5.91
CA HIS A 172 -18.11 5.23 6.59
C HIS A 172 -18.13 6.37 7.63
N PRO A 173 -17.67 6.15 8.88
CA PRO A 173 -17.86 7.10 9.98
C PRO A 173 -17.16 8.46 9.77
N THR A 174 -16.11 8.50 8.96
CA THR A 174 -15.24 9.68 8.82
C THR A 174 -14.95 10.12 7.38
N GLN A 175 -15.25 9.30 6.37
CA GLN A 175 -14.74 9.51 5.02
C GLN A 175 -15.74 9.04 3.95
N SER A 176 -16.49 9.98 3.38
CA SER A 176 -17.21 9.71 2.13
C SER A 176 -16.24 9.90 0.96
N VAL A 177 -15.67 8.81 0.47
CA VAL A 177 -14.78 8.85 -0.70
C VAL A 177 -15.64 9.04 -1.96
N ARG A 178 -15.39 10.13 -2.70
CA ARG A 178 -16.12 10.40 -3.96
C ARG A 178 -15.72 9.38 -5.03
N ARG A 179 -16.67 8.99 -5.88
CA ARG A 179 -16.43 8.08 -7.02
C ARG A 179 -15.27 8.52 -7.91
N SER A 180 -15.12 9.82 -8.13
CA SER A 180 -14.01 10.37 -8.93
C SER A 180 -12.63 10.10 -8.32
N LEU A 181 -12.54 10.09 -6.98
CA LEU A 181 -11.31 9.79 -6.26
C LEU A 181 -11.01 8.28 -6.33
N LEU A 182 -12.03 7.43 -6.18
CA LEU A 182 -11.89 5.98 -6.39
C LEU A 182 -11.38 5.64 -7.80
N GLN A 183 -11.82 6.39 -8.82
CA GLN A 183 -11.32 6.23 -10.19
C GLN A 183 -9.84 6.62 -10.33
N LYS A 184 -9.39 7.69 -9.66
CA LYS A 184 -7.97 8.06 -9.60
C LYS A 184 -7.14 6.97 -8.95
N PHE A 185 -7.58 6.48 -7.79
CA PHE A 185 -6.94 5.36 -7.11
C PHE A 185 -6.87 4.10 -7.99
N GLY A 186 -7.93 3.81 -8.74
CA GLY A 186 -7.92 2.75 -9.75
C GLY A 186 -6.78 2.92 -10.77
N ARG A 187 -6.66 4.11 -11.37
CA ARG A 187 -5.61 4.39 -12.37
C ARG A 187 -4.20 4.33 -11.80
N ILE A 188 -3.98 4.77 -10.56
CA ILE A 188 -2.69 4.64 -9.86
C ILE A 188 -2.32 3.15 -9.71
N ARG A 189 -3.26 2.30 -9.26
CA ARG A 189 -3.05 0.86 -9.14
C ARG A 189 -2.76 0.20 -10.48
N ASP A 190 -3.46 0.60 -11.53
CA ASP A 190 -3.26 0.09 -12.88
C ASP A 190 -1.86 0.44 -13.40
N CYS A 191 -1.40 1.68 -13.18
CA CYS A 191 -0.05 2.12 -13.57
C CYS A 191 1.03 1.35 -12.81
N LEU A 192 0.89 1.20 -11.48
CA LEU A 192 1.82 0.40 -10.66
C LEU A 192 1.94 -1.03 -11.15
N THR A 193 0.80 -1.67 -11.45
CA THR A 193 0.79 -3.06 -11.91
C THR A 193 1.52 -3.20 -13.25
N GLN A 194 1.28 -2.27 -14.18
CA GLN A 194 1.89 -2.31 -15.51
C GLN A 194 3.40 -2.01 -15.48
N LEU A 195 3.84 -1.06 -14.64
CA LEU A 195 5.26 -0.71 -14.48
C LEU A 195 6.14 -1.89 -14.06
N TYR A 196 5.56 -2.86 -13.33
CA TYR A 196 6.26 -4.04 -12.83
C TYR A 196 5.94 -5.32 -13.59
N ALA A 197 5.34 -5.20 -14.78
CA ALA A 197 5.20 -6.29 -15.73
C ALA A 197 6.57 -6.79 -16.21
N LYS A 198 6.65 -8.08 -16.57
CA LYS A 198 7.93 -8.74 -16.91
C LYS A 198 8.55 -8.25 -18.22
N ASP A 199 7.73 -7.90 -19.20
CA ASP A 199 8.13 -7.62 -20.58
C ASP A 199 7.76 -6.19 -20.99
N ILE A 200 8.14 -5.20 -20.17
CA ILE A 200 7.89 -3.78 -20.43
C ILE A 200 9.05 -3.15 -21.20
N THR A 201 8.74 -2.38 -22.25
CA THR A 201 9.78 -1.64 -22.98
C THR A 201 10.21 -0.38 -22.21
N PRO A 202 11.42 0.17 -22.44
CA PRO A 202 11.84 1.41 -21.80
C PRO A 202 10.90 2.58 -22.08
N ASP A 203 10.37 2.66 -23.30
CA ASP A 203 9.45 3.71 -23.71
C ASP A 203 8.10 3.58 -22.99
N ASP A 204 7.52 2.36 -22.95
CA ASP A 204 6.28 2.10 -22.19
C ASP A 204 6.45 2.42 -20.70
N LYS A 205 7.63 2.11 -20.15
CA LYS A 205 7.94 2.40 -18.75
C LYS A 205 7.97 3.90 -18.48
N GLN A 206 8.56 4.68 -19.39
CA GLN A 206 8.57 6.13 -19.27
C GLN A 206 7.15 6.70 -19.37
N GLU A 207 6.35 6.26 -20.35
CA GLU A 207 4.97 6.73 -20.52
C GLU A 207 4.11 6.41 -19.29
N LEU A 208 4.27 5.22 -18.70
CA LEU A 208 3.57 4.83 -17.48
C LEU A 208 4.04 5.60 -16.24
N ASP A 209 5.32 5.92 -16.13
CA ASP A 209 5.85 6.74 -15.03
C ASP A 209 5.31 8.18 -15.10
N GLU A 210 5.26 8.76 -16.30
CA GLU A 210 4.63 10.07 -16.53
C GLU A 210 3.11 10.03 -16.29
N ALA A 211 2.43 8.94 -16.64
CA ALA A 211 1.01 8.76 -16.35
C ALA A 211 0.74 8.62 -14.84
N LEU A 212 1.60 7.89 -14.13
CA LEU A 212 1.55 7.74 -12.68
C LEU A 212 1.71 9.11 -11.99
N GLN A 213 2.75 9.87 -12.36
CA GLN A 213 3.01 11.20 -11.81
C GLN A 213 1.84 12.17 -12.05
N ARG A 214 1.10 12.03 -13.16
CA ARG A 214 -0.07 12.87 -13.46
C ARG A 214 -1.30 12.51 -12.61
N GLU A 215 -1.40 11.26 -12.18
CA GLU A 215 -2.56 10.81 -11.39
C GLU A 215 -2.42 11.07 -9.90
N VAL A 216 -1.19 10.98 -9.38
CA VAL A 216 -0.75 11.41 -8.05
C VAL A 216 -0.97 12.92 -7.89
#